data_AF-A0A926EKP8-F1
#
_entry.id   AF-A0A926EKP8-F1
#
_cell.length_a   1.000
_cell.length_b   1.000
_cell.length_c   1.000
_cell.angle_alpha   90.00
_cell.angle_beta   90.00
_cell.angle_gamma   90.00
#
_symmetry.space_group_name_H-M   'P 1'
#
loop_
_entity.id
_entity.type
_entity.pdbx_description
1 polymer ?
#
loop_
_entity_poly.entity_id
_entity_poly.type
_entity_poly.pdbx_seq_one_letter_code
_entity_poly.pdbx_strand_id
1 'polypeptide(L)'
;MKELFYADGHLTDDAFLALVHNDENLTELERLEISEHLSFCDECIIRYTACLEDDSLLIAPMLSSQETIIKRIKERVRRVFVNKYATMIVAASFAIIFWSIGIFNIDLENGSGKTLNSFVGSTYSISEKANDFTTKFSNAIKDIFGSIDLRGVSNTNEKE
;
A
#
# COMPACT_ATOMS: atom_id res chain seq x y z
N MET A 1 40.44 10.91 27.60
CA MET A 1 39.93 11.38 26.30
C MET A 1 40.45 10.37 25.29
N LYS A 2 39.57 9.58 24.70
CA LYS A 2 39.96 8.52 23.77
C LYS A 2 40.23 9.19 22.42
N GLU A 3 41.30 8.83 21.72
CA GLU A 3 41.56 9.38 20.39
C GLU A 3 40.61 8.70 19.40
N LEU A 4 39.62 9.45 18.91
CA LEU A 4 38.61 8.95 17.96
C LEU A 4 39.11 8.92 16.51
N PHE A 5 40.13 9.73 16.22
CA PHE A 5 40.70 9.88 14.89
C PHE A 5 42.20 9.60 14.91
N TYR A 6 42.68 8.92 13.88
CA TYR A 6 44.10 8.79 13.59
C TYR A 6 44.66 10.11 13.07
N ALA A 7 45.99 10.21 12.99
CA ALA A 7 46.69 11.37 12.45
C ALA A 7 46.42 11.64 10.96
N ASP A 8 45.87 10.66 10.24
CA ASP A 8 45.44 10.77 8.85
C ASP A 8 44.02 11.36 8.70
N GLY A 9 43.29 11.54 9.82
CA GLY A 9 41.93 12.05 9.86
C GLY A 9 40.84 11.00 9.74
N HIS A 10 41.17 9.71 9.65
CA HIS A 10 40.20 8.62 9.66
C HIS A 10 39.87 8.15 11.08
N LEU A 11 38.71 7.51 11.25
CA LEU A 11 38.30 6.93 12.53
C LEU A 11 39.21 5.80 12.99
N THR A 12 39.46 5.75 14.30
CA THR A 12 40.19 4.66 14.94
C THR A 12 39.37 3.38 14.99
N ASP A 13 40.02 2.22 14.94
CA ASP A 13 39.34 0.92 15.10
C ASP A 13 38.60 0.84 16.44
N ASP A 14 39.17 1.45 17.47
CA ASP A 14 38.57 1.59 18.80
C ASP A 14 37.29 2.44 18.82
N ALA A 15 37.16 3.42 17.91
CA ALA A 15 35.95 4.22 17.74
C ALA A 15 34.87 3.43 17.00
N PHE A 16 35.24 2.66 15.97
CA PHE A 16 34.30 1.76 15.29
C PHE A 16 33.74 0.69 16.23
N LEU A 17 34.59 0.02 17.01
CA LEU A 17 34.14 -0.99 17.97
C LEU A 17 33.21 -0.39 19.03
N ALA A 18 33.52 0.81 19.52
CA ALA A 18 32.67 1.50 20.49
C ALA A 18 31.29 1.87 19.90
N LEU A 19 31.22 2.23 18.61
CA LEU A 19 29.95 2.43 17.90
C LEU A 19 29.15 1.14 17.75
N VAL A 20 29.79 0.06 17.30
CA VAL A 20 29.13 -1.21 17.00
C VAL A 20 28.57 -1.85 18.27
N HIS A 21 29.34 -1.82 19.36
CA HIS A 21 28.92 -2.35 20.66
C HIS A 21 27.98 -1.42 21.43
N ASN A 22 27.67 -0.22 20.90
CA ASN A 22 26.91 0.83 21.57
C ASN A 22 27.45 1.12 22.99
N ASP A 23 28.75 1.29 23.10
CA ASP A 23 29.42 1.50 24.39
C ASP A 23 28.90 2.80 25.04
N GLU A 24 28.40 2.72 26.29
CA GLU A 24 27.88 3.86 27.05
C GLU A 24 28.97 4.91 27.35
N ASN A 25 30.23 4.57 27.13
CA ASN A 25 31.37 5.48 27.33
C ASN A 25 31.55 6.53 26.23
N LEU A 26 30.79 6.45 25.12
CA LEU A 26 30.77 7.48 24.08
C LEU A 26 29.82 8.62 24.49
N THR A 27 30.37 9.83 24.65
CA THR A 27 29.54 11.01 24.89
C THR A 27 28.67 11.34 23.67
N GLU A 28 27.55 12.04 23.89
CA GLU A 28 26.65 12.43 22.79
C GLU A 28 27.36 13.27 21.71
N LEU A 29 28.28 14.14 22.12
CA LEU A 29 29.06 14.98 21.20
C LEU A 29 30.00 14.13 20.34
N GLU A 30 30.71 13.18 20.94
CA GLU A 30 31.59 12.27 20.22
C GLU A 30 30.79 11.41 19.22
N ARG A 31 29.60 10.93 19.59
CA ARG A 31 28.71 10.21 18.66
C ARG A 31 28.27 11.09 17.49
N LEU A 32 27.98 12.36 17.74
CA LEU A 32 27.60 13.31 16.70
C LEU A 32 28.78 13.55 15.74
N GLU A 33 29.97 13.82 16.27
CA GLU A 33 31.19 14.05 15.48
C GLU A 33 31.53 12.85 14.60
N ILE A 34 31.43 11.64 15.17
CA ILE A 34 31.60 10.40 14.41
C ILE A 34 30.53 10.28 13.32
N SER A 35 29.26 10.57 13.62
CA SER A 35 28.18 10.49 12.62
C SER A 35 28.36 11.49 11.47
N GLU A 36 28.87 12.68 11.78
CA GLU A 36 29.21 13.70 10.78
C GLU A 36 30.36 13.20 9.90
N HIS A 37 31.43 12.66 10.48
CA HIS A 37 32.53 12.09 9.71
C HIS A 37 32.09 10.92 8.83
N LEU A 38 31.26 10.00 9.35
CA LEU A 38 30.70 8.92 8.54
C LEU A 38 29.92 9.49 7.36
N SER A 39 29.12 10.55 7.54
CA SER A 39 28.38 11.14 6.41
C SER A 39 29.26 11.75 5.31
N PHE A 40 30.52 12.05 5.62
CA PHE A 40 31.47 12.72 4.72
C PHE A 40 32.55 11.80 4.15
N CYS A 41 32.96 10.76 4.88
CA CYS A 41 34.06 9.88 4.49
C CYS A 41 33.54 8.49 4.10
N ASP A 42 33.45 8.25 2.78
CA ASP A 42 33.01 6.97 2.20
C ASP A 42 33.86 5.78 2.66
N GLU A 43 35.18 5.98 2.83
CA GLU A 43 36.09 4.91 3.27
C GLU A 43 35.81 4.48 4.71
N CYS A 44 35.50 5.43 5.60
CA CYS A 44 35.10 5.12 6.97
C CYS A 44 33.72 4.45 7.03
N ILE A 45 32.79 4.80 6.14
CA ILE A 45 31.51 4.10 5.99
C ILE A 45 31.74 2.64 5.60
N ILE A 46 32.58 2.37 4.60
CA ILE A 46 32.83 1.00 4.12
C ILE A 46 33.40 0.14 5.26
N ARG A 47 34.40 0.66 5.98
CA ARG A 47 34.98 -0.03 7.14
C ARG A 47 33.96 -0.24 8.26
N TYR A 48 33.12 0.75 8.54
CA TYR A 48 32.03 0.61 9.51
C TYR A 48 31.04 -0.49 9.11
N THR A 49 30.59 -0.51 7.85
CA THR A 49 29.66 -1.55 7.37
C THR A 49 30.28 -2.93 7.39
N ALA A 50 31.58 -3.06 7.09
CA ALA A 50 32.30 -4.33 7.20
C ALA A 50 32.38 -4.81 8.66
N CYS A 51 32.58 -3.90 9.62
CA CYS A 51 32.58 -4.23 11.05
C CYS A 51 31.20 -4.71 11.53
N LEU A 52 30.11 -4.12 11.03
CA LEU A 52 28.74 -4.56 11.32
C LEU A 52 28.42 -5.96 10.76
N GLU A 53 29.06 -6.36 9.66
CA GLU A 53 28.88 -7.71 9.09
C GLU A 53 29.57 -8.79 9.94
N ASP A 54 30.69 -8.45 10.59
CA ASP A 54 31.51 -9.37 11.38
C ASP A 54 30.98 -9.53 12.82
N ASP A 55 30.53 -8.44 13.43
CA ASP A 55 30.23 -8.34 14.87
C ASP A 55 28.83 -8.79 15.27
N SER A 56 28.35 -9.85 14.64
CA SER A 56 27.08 -10.53 14.91
C SER A 56 25.83 -9.89 14.28
N LEU A 57 25.01 -10.79 13.70
CA LEU A 57 23.58 -10.66 13.44
C LEU A 57 23.10 -10.39 11.99
N LEU A 58 23.50 -11.28 11.08
CA LEU A 58 22.51 -11.94 10.19
C LEU A 58 21.53 -12.84 10.99
N ILE A 59 21.14 -12.44 12.22
CA ILE A 59 19.90 -12.94 12.79
C ILE A 59 18.84 -12.25 11.96
N ALA A 60 18.42 -12.95 10.90
CA ALA A 60 17.18 -12.64 10.22
C ALA A 60 16.15 -12.35 11.33
N PRO A 61 15.51 -11.17 11.34
CA PRO A 61 14.57 -10.82 12.38
C PRO A 61 13.60 -11.98 12.50
N MET A 62 13.49 -12.56 13.71
CA MET A 62 12.66 -13.75 13.95
C MET A 62 11.33 -13.54 13.24
N LEU A 63 10.95 -14.48 12.37
CA LEU A 63 9.84 -14.38 11.42
C LEU A 63 8.51 -13.94 12.07
N SER A 64 8.40 -14.08 13.41
CA SER A 64 7.29 -13.59 14.24
C SER A 64 7.09 -12.07 14.23
N SER A 65 8.16 -11.27 14.07
CA SER A 65 8.09 -9.80 13.99
C SER A 65 7.57 -9.33 12.62
N GLN A 66 7.84 -10.10 11.57
CA GLN A 66 7.48 -9.74 10.20
C GLN A 66 5.97 -9.73 9.99
N GLU A 67 5.24 -10.70 10.56
CA GLU A 67 3.79 -10.74 10.42
C GLU A 67 3.10 -9.49 10.97
N THR A 68 3.63 -8.95 12.07
CA THR A 68 3.06 -7.75 12.71
C THR A 68 3.30 -6.51 11.87
N ILE A 69 4.51 -6.36 11.31
CA ILE A 69 4.85 -5.21 10.47
C ILE A 69 4.14 -5.30 9.11
N ILE A 70 4.10 -6.48 8.49
CA ILE A 70 3.41 -6.72 7.21
C ILE A 70 1.92 -6.45 7.35
N LYS A 71 1.27 -6.84 8.46
CA LYS A 71 -0.14 -6.50 8.72
C LYS A 71 -0.36 -4.99 8.74
N ARG A 72 0.48 -4.24 9.47
CA ARG A 72 0.39 -2.77 9.53
C ARG A 72 0.63 -2.10 8.18
N ILE A 73 1.58 -2.59 7.39
CA ILE A 73 1.85 -2.07 6.04
C ILE A 73 0.66 -2.37 5.12
N LYS A 74 0.13 -3.59 5.14
CA LYS A 74 -1.02 -4.00 4.32
C LYS A 74 -2.27 -3.17 4.64
N GLU A 75 -2.51 -2.83 5.90
CA GLU A 75 -3.60 -1.93 6.29
C GLU A 75 -3.45 -0.52 5.73
N ARG A 76 -2.23 0.05 5.81
CA ARG A 76 -1.93 1.37 5.25
C ARG A 76 -2.08 1.38 3.73
N VAL A 77 -1.53 0.39 3.04
CA VAL A 77 -1.66 0.24 1.58
C VAL A 77 -3.12 0.06 1.18
N ARG A 78 -3.87 -0.81 1.87
CA ARG A 78 -5.30 -1.02 1.59
C ARG A 78 -6.09 0.26 1.73
N ARG A 79 -5.85 1.08 2.76
CA ARG A 79 -6.55 2.35 2.96
C ARG A 79 -6.30 3.32 1.80
N VAL A 80 -5.05 3.45 1.36
CA VAL A 80 -4.67 4.32 0.23
C VAL A 80 -5.31 3.84 -1.07
N PHE A 81 -5.29 2.52 -1.33
CA PHE A 81 -5.95 1.93 -2.49
C PHE A 81 -7.46 2.14 -2.45
N VAL A 82 -8.15 1.77 -1.36
CA VAL A 82 -9.60 1.92 -1.25
C VAL A 82 -10.01 3.37 -1.43
N ASN A 83 -9.34 4.34 -0.81
CA ASN A 83 -9.71 5.75 -0.96
C ASN A 83 -9.60 6.23 -2.41
N LYS A 84 -8.57 5.79 -3.14
CA LYS A 84 -8.32 6.22 -4.52
C LYS A 84 -9.26 5.54 -5.53
N TYR A 85 -9.54 4.24 -5.34
CA TYR A 85 -10.41 3.49 -6.24
C TYR A 85 -11.90 3.62 -5.90
N ALA A 86 -12.26 3.93 -4.65
CA ALA A 86 -13.66 4.12 -4.24
C ALA A 86 -14.33 5.24 -5.04
N THR A 87 -13.68 6.41 -5.16
CA THR A 87 -14.22 7.53 -5.94
C THR A 87 -14.39 7.16 -7.41
N MET A 88 -13.44 6.42 -7.99
CA MET A 88 -13.51 5.97 -9.39
C MET A 88 -14.65 4.98 -9.61
N ILE A 89 -14.84 4.01 -8.71
CA ILE A 89 -15.92 3.02 -8.77
C ILE A 89 -17.28 3.72 -8.67
N VAL A 90 -17.43 4.66 -7.73
CA VAL A 90 -18.66 5.44 -7.55
C VAL A 90 -18.97 6.26 -8.80
N ALA A 91 -17.99 6.97 -9.36
CA ALA A 91 -18.17 7.74 -10.60
C ALA A 91 -18.55 6.85 -11.80
N ALA A 92 -17.87 5.70 -11.97
CA ALA A 92 -18.19 4.75 -13.03
C ALA A 92 -19.61 4.19 -12.88
N SER A 93 -20.04 3.93 -11.64
CA SER A 93 -21.39 3.44 -11.34
C SER A 93 -22.45 4.47 -11.75
N PHE A 94 -22.26 5.74 -11.40
CA PHE A 94 -23.16 6.82 -11.83
C PHE A 94 -23.18 7.00 -13.35
N ALA A 95 -22.03 6.93 -14.01
CA ALA A 95 -21.95 7.05 -15.47
C ALA A 95 -22.74 5.94 -16.17
N ILE A 96 -22.60 4.68 -15.71
CA ILE A 96 -23.36 3.53 -16.24
C ILE A 96 -24.86 3.72 -15.99
N ILE A 97 -25.25 4.20 -14.80
CA ILE A 97 -26.64 4.47 -14.45
C ILE A 97 -27.22 5.57 -15.36
N PHE A 98 -26.50 6.68 -15.56
CA PHE A 98 -26.95 7.79 -16.41
C PHE A 98 -27.04 7.39 -17.88
N TRP A 99 -26.10 6.56 -18.35
CA TRP A 99 -26.13 5.98 -19.68
C TRP A 99 -27.34 5.06 -19.87
N SER A 100 -27.61 4.19 -18.90
CA SER A 100 -28.73 3.24 -18.93
C SER A 100 -30.10 3.95 -18.85
N ILE A 101 -30.18 5.04 -18.07
CA ILE A 101 -31.40 5.85 -17.92
C ILE A 101 -31.61 6.81 -19.12
N GLY A 102 -30.55 7.14 -19.87
CA GLY A 102 -30.65 8.02 -21.06
C GLY A 102 -30.74 9.52 -20.74
N ILE A 103 -30.23 9.95 -19.58
CA ILE A 103 -30.31 11.33 -19.05
C ILE A 103 -29.60 12.36 -19.95
N PHE A 104 -28.72 11.93 -20.86
CA PHE A 104 -28.00 12.82 -21.78
C PHE A 104 -28.83 13.33 -22.99
N ASN A 105 -30.08 12.89 -23.16
CA ASN A 105 -30.99 13.42 -24.18
C ASN A 105 -31.87 14.57 -23.67
N ILE A 106 -31.52 15.17 -22.52
CA ILE A 106 -32.29 16.27 -21.92
C ILE A 106 -31.83 17.58 -22.58
N ASP A 107 -32.69 18.13 -23.44
CA ASP A 107 -32.54 19.45 -24.02
C ASP A 107 -32.69 20.51 -22.90
N LEU A 108 -31.56 21.05 -22.44
CA LEU A 108 -31.47 21.95 -21.29
C LEU A 108 -31.73 23.41 -21.72
N GLU A 109 -32.79 23.67 -22.51
CA GLU A 109 -33.10 25.03 -22.99
C GLU A 109 -34.16 25.76 -22.15
N ASN A 110 -34.98 25.10 -21.31
CA ASN A 110 -36.00 25.88 -20.59
C ASN A 110 -36.44 25.30 -19.23
N GLY A 111 -36.08 26.03 -18.16
CA GLY A 111 -36.86 26.23 -16.95
C GLY A 111 -37.49 25.01 -16.27
N SER A 112 -36.87 24.59 -15.16
CA SER A 112 -37.48 23.98 -13.97
C SER A 112 -38.99 23.69 -14.03
N GLY A 113 -39.36 22.43 -14.25
CA GLY A 113 -40.74 21.96 -14.02
C GLY A 113 -41.22 20.77 -14.86
N LYS A 114 -40.53 20.40 -15.95
CA LYS A 114 -40.97 19.34 -16.88
C LYS A 114 -40.14 18.04 -16.88
N THR A 115 -39.18 17.90 -15.97
CA THR A 115 -38.21 16.78 -15.98
C THR A 115 -38.80 15.45 -15.49
N LEU A 116 -39.74 15.47 -14.53
CA LEU A 116 -40.33 14.24 -13.99
C LEU A 116 -41.46 13.65 -14.85
N ASN A 117 -42.19 14.48 -15.60
CA ASN A 117 -43.31 13.99 -16.43
C ASN A 117 -42.83 13.31 -17.74
N SER A 118 -41.67 13.69 -18.28
CA SER A 118 -41.03 13.02 -19.43
C SER A 118 -40.43 11.66 -19.04
N PHE A 119 -39.98 11.52 -17.79
CA PHE A 119 -39.48 10.25 -17.25
C PHE A 119 -40.60 9.20 -17.12
N VAL A 120 -41.79 9.62 -16.66
CA VAL A 120 -42.96 8.73 -16.52
C VAL A 120 -43.52 8.26 -17.87
N GLY A 121 -43.38 9.06 -18.94
CA GLY A 121 -43.80 8.71 -20.30
C GLY A 121 -42.87 7.75 -21.05
N SER A 122 -41.60 7.65 -20.65
CA SER A 122 -40.59 6.78 -21.30
C SER A 122 -40.54 5.35 -20.74
N THR A 123 -41.36 5.05 -19.72
CA THR A 123 -41.33 3.82 -18.90
C THR A 123 -41.56 2.52 -19.69
N TYR A 124 -42.27 2.54 -20.82
CA TYR A 124 -42.52 1.33 -21.63
C TYR A 124 -41.26 0.81 -22.34
N SER A 125 -40.33 1.69 -22.73
CA SER A 125 -39.09 1.30 -23.43
C SER A 125 -37.89 1.09 -22.50
N ILE A 126 -37.97 1.64 -21.29
CA ILE A 126 -36.94 1.50 -20.24
C ILE A 126 -37.11 0.15 -19.53
N SER A 127 -38.34 -0.36 -19.36
CA SER A 127 -38.58 -1.62 -18.65
C SER A 127 -37.98 -2.86 -19.33
N GLU A 128 -37.90 -2.88 -20.67
CA GLU A 128 -37.28 -3.99 -21.40
C GLU A 128 -35.73 -3.92 -21.31
N LYS A 129 -35.17 -2.73 -21.51
CA LYS A 129 -33.71 -2.51 -21.45
C LYS A 129 -33.13 -2.66 -20.03
N ALA A 130 -33.90 -2.29 -19.00
CA ALA A 130 -33.49 -2.46 -17.60
C ALA A 130 -33.48 -3.94 -17.16
N ASN A 131 -34.44 -4.74 -17.63
CA ASN A 131 -34.46 -6.19 -17.34
C ASN A 131 -33.32 -6.94 -18.03
N ASP A 132 -33.03 -6.62 -19.29
CA ASP A 132 -31.91 -7.23 -20.03
C ASP A 132 -30.54 -6.84 -19.42
N PHE A 133 -30.38 -5.58 -18.99
CA PHE A 133 -29.18 -5.15 -18.28
C PHE A 133 -29.02 -5.84 -16.91
N THR A 134 -30.10 -5.95 -16.14
CA THR A 134 -30.07 -6.54 -14.79
C THR A 134 -29.72 -8.02 -14.81
N THR A 135 -30.28 -8.77 -15.76
CA THR A 135 -29.98 -10.20 -15.93
C THR A 135 -28.54 -10.44 -16.39
N LYS A 136 -28.06 -9.66 -17.38
CA LYS A 136 -26.66 -9.72 -17.85
C LYS A 136 -25.66 -9.35 -16.75
N PHE A 137 -25.97 -8.31 -15.98
CA PHE A 137 -25.14 -7.86 -14.87
C PHE A 137 -25.07 -8.90 -13.74
N SER A 138 -26.22 -9.48 -13.36
CA SER A 138 -26.29 -10.53 -12.33
C SER A 138 -25.46 -11.76 -12.71
N ASN A 139 -25.55 -12.20 -13.97
CA ASN A 139 -24.77 -13.33 -14.47
C ASN A 139 -23.26 -13.02 -14.50
N ALA A 140 -22.87 -11.84 -14.96
CA ALA A 140 -21.46 -11.42 -14.98
C ALA A 140 -20.87 -11.35 -13.56
N ILE A 141 -21.62 -10.84 -12.58
CA ILE A 141 -21.21 -10.84 -11.18
C ILE A 141 -21.07 -12.27 -10.67
N LYS A 142 -22.03 -13.15 -10.95
CA LYS A 142 -22.01 -14.54 -10.49
C LYS A 142 -20.82 -15.32 -11.02
N ASP A 143 -20.43 -15.13 -12.28
CA ASP A 143 -19.25 -15.78 -12.87
C ASP A 143 -17.94 -15.28 -12.23
N ILE A 144 -17.86 -13.98 -11.94
CA ILE A 144 -16.69 -13.40 -11.25
C ILE A 144 -16.59 -13.97 -9.83
N PHE A 145 -17.67 -13.98 -9.05
CA PHE A 145 -17.64 -14.53 -7.69
C PHE A 145 -17.41 -16.05 -7.69
N GLY A 146 -18.00 -16.80 -8.62
CA GLY A 146 -17.80 -18.25 -8.74
C GLY A 146 -16.37 -18.64 -9.11
N SER A 147 -15.68 -17.83 -9.92
CA SER A 147 -14.26 -18.06 -10.23
C SER A 147 -13.32 -17.72 -9.07
N ILE A 148 -13.72 -16.83 -8.17
CA ILE A 148 -12.95 -16.45 -6.98
C ILE A 148 -13.12 -17.47 -5.84
N ASP A 149 -14.27 -18.16 -5.77
CA ASP A 149 -14.60 -19.13 -4.72
C ASP A 149 -13.89 -20.50 -4.87
N LEU A 150 -13.09 -20.70 -5.94
CA LEU A 150 -12.47 -21.99 -6.28
C LEU A 150 -10.98 -22.15 -5.90
N ARG A 151 -10.51 -21.53 -4.82
CA ARG A 151 -9.12 -21.76 -4.35
C ARG A 151 -8.92 -21.91 -2.84
N GLY A 152 -10.00 -21.95 -2.05
CA GLY A 152 -9.92 -21.92 -0.58
C GLY A 152 -10.31 -23.19 0.18
N VAL A 153 -11.14 -24.08 -0.36
CA VAL A 153 -11.66 -25.24 0.41
C VAL A 153 -11.85 -26.47 -0.47
N SER A 154 -10.76 -27.13 -0.86
CA SER A 154 -10.82 -28.56 -1.25
C SER A 154 -9.43 -29.17 -1.11
N ASN A 155 -8.98 -29.32 0.13
CA ASN A 155 -7.90 -30.24 0.45
C ASN A 155 -7.92 -30.58 1.93
N THR A 156 -8.98 -31.22 2.38
CA THR A 156 -8.95 -32.14 3.52
C THR A 156 -10.19 -33.03 3.47
N ASN A 157 -9.95 -34.33 3.66
CA ASN A 157 -10.94 -35.38 3.98
C ASN A 157 -11.55 -36.15 2.81
N GLU A 158 -10.71 -36.91 2.09
CA GLU A 158 -11.07 -38.25 1.63
C GLU A 158 -9.87 -39.19 1.87
N LYS A 159 -9.83 -39.79 3.06
CA LYS A 159 -9.17 -41.07 3.36
C LYS A 159 -9.63 -41.50 4.76
N GLU A 160 -10.75 -42.20 4.79
CA GLU A 160 -11.06 -43.20 5.81
C GLU A 160 -11.34 -44.52 5.08
#